data_AF-A0A6M3LLT2-F1
#
_entry.id   AF-A0A6M3LLT2-F1
#
_cell.length_a   1.000
_cell.length_b   1.000
_cell.length_c   1.000
_cell.angle_alpha   90.00
_cell.angle_beta   90.00
_cell.angle_gamma   90.00
#
_symmetry.space_group_name_H-M   'P 1'
#
loop_
_entity.id
_entity.type
_entity.pdbx_description
1 polymer ?
#
loop_
_entity_poly.entity_id
_entity_poly.type
_entity_poly.pdbx_seq_one_letter_code
_entity_poly.pdbx_strand_id
1 'polypeptide(L)' 'MNRDTLFLDWLERQQGSALLSDDNGRWAVVTDGLQNIPDEWQFAKPGDVHSTFFVTANEWRGSIREAIDSAMEGGDE' A
#
# COMPACT_ATOMS: atom_id res chain seq x y z
N MET A 1 -21.36 -10.63 -0.35
CA MET A 1 -20.56 -9.39 -0.47
C MET A 1 -19.59 -9.60 -1.62
N ASN A 2 -19.44 -8.63 -2.53
CA ASN A 2 -18.48 -8.74 -3.64
C ASN A 2 -17.06 -8.70 -3.05
N ARG A 3 -16.19 -9.63 -3.47
CA ARG A 3 -14.81 -9.71 -2.98
C ARG A 3 -14.03 -8.43 -3.26
N ASP A 4 -14.29 -7.78 -4.40
CA ASP A 4 -13.64 -6.52 -4.75
C ASP A 4 -14.07 -5.39 -3.80
N THR A 5 -15.32 -5.38 -3.35
CA THR A 5 -15.79 -4.42 -2.34
C THR A 5 -15.05 -4.63 -1.02
N LEU A 6 -14.87 -5.89 -0.59
CA LEU A 6 -14.13 -6.20 0.63
C LEU A 6 -12.66 -5.78 0.56
N PHE A 7 -12.02 -5.90 -0.61
CA PHE A 7 -10.67 -5.42 -0.84
C PHE A 7 -10.55 -3.90 -0.74
N LEU A 8 -11.47 -3.17 -1.37
CA LEU A 8 -11.49 -1.73 -1.30
C LEU A 8 -11.76 -1.25 0.13
N ASP A 9 -12.77 -1.83 0.80
CA ASP A 9 -13.12 -1.50 2.18
C ASP A 9 -11.95 -1.76 3.15
N TRP A 10 -11.13 -2.78 2.89
CA TRP A 10 -9.92 -3.07 3.68
C TRP A 10 -8.81 -2.07 3.37
N LEU A 11 -8.55 -1.78 2.09
CA LEU A 11 -7.48 -0.88 1.66
C LEU A 11 -7.73 0.57 2.12
N GLU A 12 -8.99 1.03 2.09
CA GLU A 12 -9.40 2.36 2.57
C GLU A 12 -9.12 2.58 4.07
N ARG A 13 -8.97 1.50 4.85
CA ARG A 13 -8.64 1.57 6.28
C ARG A 13 -7.14 1.61 6.54
N GLN A 14 -6.30 1.34 5.54
CA GLN A 14 -4.86 1.30 5.70
C GLN A 14 -4.27 2.71 5.57
N GLN A 15 -3.67 3.20 6.66
CA GLN A 15 -2.97 4.48 6.65
C GLN A 15 -1.47 4.25 6.45
N GLY A 16 -0.83 5.05 5.59
CA GLY A 16 0.60 4.94 5.30
C GLY A 16 0.99 3.72 4.44
N SER A 17 0.02 2.94 3.95
CA SER A 17 0.26 1.86 3.00
C SER A 17 0.22 2.35 1.55
N ALA A 18 0.92 1.66 0.66
CA ALA A 18 0.88 1.91 -0.78
C ALA A 18 0.60 0.62 -1.56
N LEU A 19 -0.28 0.71 -2.56
CA LEU A 19 -0.40 -0.31 -3.62
C LEU A 19 0.57 0.05 -4.74
N LEU A 20 1.61 -0.75 -4.91
CA LEU A 20 2.73 -0.50 -5.83
C LEU A 20 2.69 -1.42 -7.04
N SER A 21 3.09 -0.88 -8.19
CA SER A 21 3.39 -1.59 -9.43
C SER A 21 4.91 -1.65 -9.61
N ASP A 22 5.46 -2.81 -10.02
CA ASP A 22 6.87 -2.93 -10.43
C ASP A 22 7.10 -2.58 -11.92
N ASP A 23 6.05 -2.13 -12.62
CA ASP A 23 5.99 -1.87 -14.06
C ASP A 23 6.31 -3.08 -14.96
N ASN A 24 6.43 -4.27 -14.36
CA ASN A 24 6.62 -5.55 -15.01
C ASN A 24 5.45 -6.51 -14.71
N GLY A 25 4.28 -5.93 -14.45
CA GLY A 25 3.02 -6.66 -14.25
C GLY A 25 2.86 -7.28 -12.86
N ARG A 26 3.69 -6.89 -11.88
CA ARG A 26 3.54 -7.34 -10.49
C ARG A 26 3.10 -6.23 -9.57
N TRP A 27 2.46 -6.64 -8.49
CA TRP A 27 1.83 -5.76 -7.53
C TRP A 27 2.19 -6.13 -6.10
N ALA A 28 2.28 -5.14 -5.21
CA ALA A 28 2.48 -5.34 -3.78
C ALA A 28 1.72 -4.28 -2.98
N VAL A 29 1.21 -4.63 -1.80
CA VAL A 29 0.77 -3.65 -0.80
C VAL A 29 1.88 -3.55 0.24
N VAL A 30 2.39 -2.33 0.48
CA VAL A 30 3.61 -2.11 1.24
C VAL A 30 3.39 -1.03 2.30
N THR A 31 3.84 -1.32 3.52
CA THR A 31 3.80 -0.40 4.68
C THR A 31 5.17 0.10 5.10
N ASP A 32 6.24 -0.56 4.65
CA ASP A 32 7.61 -0.22 5.02
C ASP A 32 8.29 0.71 4.01
N GLY A 33 9.05 1.67 4.55
CA GLY A 33 9.71 2.68 3.75
C GLY A 33 10.02 3.96 4.50
N LEU A 34 10.30 5.00 3.72
CA LEU A 34 10.65 6.34 4.19
C LEU A 34 9.81 7.35 3.43
N GLN A 35 9.37 8.41 4.13
CA GLN A 35 8.75 9.58 3.52
C GLN A 35 9.24 10.87 4.18
N ASN A 36 9.14 12.00 3.49
CA ASN A 36 9.35 13.30 4.13
C ASN A 36 8.30 13.53 5.24
N ILE A 37 8.72 14.19 6.32
CA ILE A 37 7.80 14.64 7.36
C ILE A 37 6.88 15.71 6.73
N PRO A 38 5.55 15.58 6.85
CA PRO A 38 4.64 16.64 6.42
C PRO A 38 4.92 17.92 7.21
N ASP A 39 5.01 19.06 6.54
CA ASP A 39 5.14 20.35 7.23
C ASP A 39 3.91 20.61 8.12
N GLU A 40 4.08 21.27 9.27
CA GLU A 40 2.98 21.52 10.21
C GLU A 40 1.79 22.29 9.58
N TRP A 41 2.06 23.11 8.57
CA TRP A 41 1.05 23.83 7.79
C TRP A 41 0.25 22.95 6.82
N GLN A 42 0.73 21.73 6.54
CA GLN A 42 0.12 20.75 5.64
C GLN A 42 -0.76 19.74 6.40
N PHE A 43 -0.83 19.75 7.73
CA PHE A 43 -1.78 18.88 8.43
C PHE A 43 -3.26 19.21 8.13
N ALA A 44 -3.55 20.39 7.61
CA ALA A 44 -4.89 20.82 7.21
C ALA A 44 -5.20 20.61 5.71
N LYS A 45 -4.21 20.23 4.87
CA LYS A 45 -4.36 20.18 3.40
C LYS A 45 -3.41 19.14 2.79
N PRO A 46 -3.79 18.45 1.70
CA PRO A 46 -2.86 17.59 0.97
C PRO A 46 -1.58 18.35 0.59
N GLY A 47 -0.43 17.72 0.80
CA GLY A 47 0.89 18.23 0.46
C GLY A 47 1.66 17.27 -0.44
N ASP A 48 2.75 17.76 -1.02
CA ASP A 48 3.63 16.91 -1.82
C ASP A 48 4.39 15.94 -0.90
N VAL A 49 4.35 14.66 -1.27
CA VAL A 49 5.03 13.58 -0.55
C VAL A 49 6.02 12.89 -1.47
N HIS A 50 7.21 12.66 -0.95
CA HIS A 50 8.26 11.86 -1.55
C HIS A 50 8.43 10.61 -0.70
N SER A 51 8.04 9.46 -1.26
CA SER A 51 8.16 8.17 -0.59
C SER A 51 9.16 7.25 -1.28
N THR A 52 9.92 6.50 -0.49
CA THR A 52 10.71 5.35 -0.93
C THR A 52 10.19 4.14 -0.20
N PHE A 53 9.76 3.11 -0.92
CA PHE A 53 9.27 1.87 -0.34
C PHE A 53 10.33 0.77 -0.43
N PHE A 54 10.40 -0.06 0.61
CA PHE A 54 11.26 -1.24 0.61
C PHE A 54 10.40 -2.46 0.29
N VAL A 55 10.70 -3.13 -0.82
CA VAL A 55 9.95 -4.29 -1.30
C VAL A 55 10.92 -5.38 -1.70
N THR A 56 10.75 -6.55 -1.11
CA THR A 56 11.52 -7.75 -1.41
C THR A 56 10.87 -8.57 -2.52
N ALA A 57 11.65 -9.42 -3.18
CA ALA A 57 11.20 -10.17 -4.35
C ALA A 57 9.97 -11.07 -4.06
N ASN A 58 9.85 -11.59 -2.83
CA ASN A 58 8.78 -12.47 -2.37
C ASN A 58 7.51 -11.72 -1.93
N GLU A 59 7.46 -10.40 -1.99
CA GLU A 59 6.25 -9.61 -1.70
C GLU A 59 5.43 -9.32 -2.96
N TRP A 60 6.04 -9.42 -4.14
CA TRP A 60 5.38 -9.22 -5.42
C TRP A 60 4.36 -10.33 -5.74
N ARG A 61 3.21 -9.94 -6.26
CA ARG A 61 2.10 -10.81 -6.68
C ARG A 61 1.71 -10.54 -8.13
N GLY A 62 1.07 -11.52 -8.77
CA GLY A 62 0.72 -11.46 -10.20
C GLY A 62 -0.49 -10.58 -10.50
N SER A 63 -1.22 -10.13 -9.48
CA SER A 63 -2.35 -9.21 -9.65
C SER A 63 -2.57 -8.33 -8.42
N ILE A 64 -3.30 -7.23 -8.61
CA ILE A 64 -3.76 -6.37 -7.51
C ILE A 64 -4.52 -7.16 -6.44
N ARG A 65 -5.39 -8.10 -6.86
CA ARG A 65 -6.20 -8.90 -5.93
C ARG A 65 -5.31 -9.80 -5.06
N GLU A 66 -4.35 -10.49 -5.67
CA GLU A 66 -3.38 -11.31 -4.94
C GLU A 66 -2.50 -10.49 -4.00
N ALA A 67 -2.13 -9.25 -4.38
CA ALA A 67 -1.38 -8.33 -3.53
C ALA A 67 -2.18 -7.93 -2.28
N ILE A 68 -3.46 -7.59 -2.46
CA ILE A 68 -4.36 -7.24 -1.36
C ILE A 68 -4.62 -8.46 -0.47
N ASP A 69 -4.96 -9.62 -1.04
CA ASP A 69 -5.14 -10.88 -0.29
C ASP A 69 -3.89 -11.18 0.57
N SER A 70 -2.69 -11.11 -0.03
CA SER A 70 -1.43 -11.38 0.69
C SER A 70 -1.20 -10.42 1.86
N ALA A 71 -1.61 -9.15 1.74
CA ALA A 71 -1.46 -8.17 2.81
C ALA A 71 -2.55 -8.30 3.90
N MET A 72 -3.75 -8.74 3.52
CA MET A 72 -4.82 -9.06 4.46
C MET A 72 -4.50 -10.27 5.33
N GLU A 73 -3.81 -11.27 4.76
CA GLU A 73 -3.43 -12.51 5.47
C GLU A 73 -2.21 -12.32 6.40
N GLY A 74 -1.32 -11.36 6.10
CA GLY A 74 -0.09 -11.11 6.85
C GLY A 74 -0.19 -10.07 7.98
N GLY A 75 -1.37 -9.48 8.22
CA GLY A 75 -1.57 -8.34 9.12
C GLY A 75 -1.49 -8.60 10.64
N ASP A 76 -0.89 -9.71 11.08
CA ASP A 76 -0.78 -10.14 12.50
C ASP A 76 0.68 -10.40 12.94
N GLU A 77 1.67 -9.71 12.38
CA GLU A 77 3.06 -9.71 12.90
C GLU A 77 3.42 -8.45 13.70
#